data_AF-A0A7W7CT13-F1
#
_entry.id   AF-A0A7W7CT13-F1
#
_cell.length_a   1.000
_cell.length_b   1.000
_cell.length_c   1.000
_cell.angle_alpha   90.00
_cell.angle_beta   90.00
_cell.angle_gamma   90.00
#
_symmetry.space_group_name_H-M   'P 1'
#
loop_
_entity.id
_entity.type
_entity.pdbx_description
1 polymer ?
#
loop_
_entity_poly.entity_id
_entity_poly.type
_entity_poly.pdbx_seq_one_letter_code
_entity_poly.pdbx_strand_id
1 'polypeptide(L)'
;MSVYRRIADELAARIAAGEPGPGQRIMSTRQIMAEYGVAMATATKVITHLRDEGLVRAKPGVGTVVAVGAVPAGSAPGRDVLVRTAITIADAEGLTGLSMRRLAGELSMPTMSIYKHVADKEELVLLMMDKVMAANPPPPGMSAERDGWRACVEALARLQWSMYRRHTWLAQAVSFTRPLLAPHAMAHTEWTMRALEGLGLDHNAQFCAAVTVANYVRGTAVNLEEEARAEQESGLDDQQWMRAQQQRMAAVLATGKLPLMARFISAEDRAFDLDTLLDFGLQRLLDGLDQTRATPP
;
A
#
# COMPACT_ATOMS: atom_id res chain seq x y z
N MET A 1 10.62 -20.20 -20.48
CA MET A 1 9.87 -19.22 -21.29
C MET A 1 9.14 -19.97 -22.40
N SER A 2 7.84 -19.76 -22.63
CA SER A 2 7.09 -20.52 -23.65
C SER A 2 7.45 -20.08 -25.07
N VAL A 3 7.53 -21.03 -26.02
CA VAL A 3 7.95 -20.78 -27.42
C VAL A 3 7.08 -19.71 -28.10
N TYR A 4 5.77 -19.71 -27.85
CA TYR A 4 4.88 -18.68 -28.44
C TYR A 4 5.15 -17.29 -27.86
N ARG A 5 5.52 -17.17 -26.57
CA ARG A 5 5.77 -15.88 -25.92
C ARG A 5 7.01 -15.22 -26.51
N ARG A 6 8.09 -15.99 -26.71
CA ARG A 6 9.31 -15.51 -27.39
C ARG A 6 9.03 -14.95 -28.80
N ILE A 7 8.23 -15.66 -29.60
CA ILE A 7 7.88 -15.23 -30.96
C ILE A 7 6.98 -13.98 -30.92
N ALA A 8 6.05 -13.91 -29.97
CA ALA A 8 5.18 -12.75 -29.82
C ALA A 8 5.96 -11.50 -29.38
N ASP A 9 6.91 -11.64 -28.45
CA ASP A 9 7.78 -10.55 -27.99
C ASP A 9 8.64 -10.01 -29.15
N GLU A 10 9.17 -10.89 -30.00
CA GLU A 10 9.94 -10.52 -31.19
C GLU A 10 9.09 -9.77 -32.22
N LEU A 11 7.88 -10.25 -32.51
CA LEU A 11 6.95 -9.57 -33.43
C LEU A 11 6.45 -8.24 -32.85
N ALA A 12 6.24 -8.15 -31.55
CA ALA A 12 5.88 -6.91 -30.86
C ALA A 12 7.01 -5.87 -30.98
N ALA A 13 8.27 -6.29 -30.80
CA ALA A 13 9.44 -5.41 -30.97
C ALA A 13 9.55 -4.89 -32.41
N ARG A 14 9.27 -5.72 -33.42
CA ARG A 14 9.23 -5.31 -34.83
C ARG A 14 8.11 -4.30 -35.12
N ILE A 15 6.92 -4.53 -34.57
CA ILE A 15 5.80 -3.57 -34.67
C ILE A 15 6.16 -2.24 -33.99
N ALA A 16 6.82 -2.29 -32.83
CA ALA A 16 7.29 -1.10 -32.13
C ALA A 16 8.37 -0.31 -32.90
N ALA A 17 9.21 -1.01 -33.67
CA ALA A 17 10.16 -0.40 -34.60
C ALA A 17 9.50 0.18 -35.87
N GLY A 18 8.17 0.02 -36.03
CA GLY A 18 7.41 0.51 -37.19
C GLY A 18 7.36 -0.47 -38.36
N GLU A 19 7.73 -1.73 -38.15
CA GLU A 19 7.83 -2.76 -39.19
C GLU A 19 7.02 -4.01 -38.83
N PRO A 20 5.71 -4.08 -39.14
CA PRO A 20 4.93 -3.16 -39.98
C PRO A 20 4.30 -1.99 -39.19
N GLY A 21 4.03 -0.89 -39.88
CA GLY A 21 3.47 0.33 -39.31
C GLY A 21 1.94 0.27 -39.08
N PRO A 22 1.35 1.30 -38.43
CA PRO A 22 -0.09 1.33 -38.12
C PRO A 22 -0.99 1.08 -39.34
N GLY A 23 -1.94 0.16 -39.21
CA GLY A 23 -2.86 -0.22 -40.28
C GLY A 23 -2.29 -1.18 -41.34
N GLN A 24 -0.98 -1.46 -41.33
CA GLN A 24 -0.37 -2.45 -42.22
C GLN A 24 -0.60 -3.87 -41.70
N ARG A 25 -0.56 -4.84 -42.62
CA ARG A 25 -0.78 -6.26 -42.29
C ARG A 25 0.43 -6.84 -41.56
N ILE A 26 0.15 -7.59 -40.51
CA ILE A 26 1.16 -8.45 -39.86
C ILE A 26 1.20 -9.82 -40.54
N MET A 27 2.18 -10.64 -40.15
CA MET A 27 2.24 -12.04 -40.55
C MET A 27 0.95 -12.79 -40.17
N SER A 28 0.41 -13.55 -41.11
CA SER A 28 -0.67 -14.51 -40.85
C SER A 28 -0.18 -15.70 -40.01
N THR A 29 -1.10 -16.45 -39.40
CA THR A 29 -0.78 -17.70 -38.70
C THR A 29 0.02 -18.67 -39.57
N ARG A 30 -0.32 -18.80 -40.85
CA ARG A 30 0.41 -19.65 -41.81
C ARG A 30 1.85 -19.18 -42.04
N GLN A 31 2.08 -17.87 -42.10
CA GLN A 31 3.43 -17.31 -42.24
C GLN A 31 4.26 -17.52 -40.96
N ILE A 32 3.65 -17.37 -39.78
CA ILE A 32 4.33 -17.64 -38.50
C ILE A 32 4.74 -19.11 -38.39
N MET A 33 3.88 -20.04 -38.84
CA MET A 33 4.24 -21.47 -38.87
C MET A 33 5.45 -21.73 -39.78
N ALA A 34 5.48 -21.12 -40.96
CA ALA A 34 6.54 -21.32 -41.96
C ALA A 34 7.88 -20.68 -41.53
N GLU A 35 7.85 -19.48 -40.95
CA GLU A 35 9.06 -18.74 -40.54
C GLU A 35 9.67 -19.30 -39.26
N TYR A 36 8.85 -19.63 -38.25
CA TYR A 36 9.34 -20.06 -36.93
C TYR A 36 9.28 -21.58 -36.72
N GLY A 37 8.83 -22.35 -37.71
CA GLY A 37 8.74 -23.81 -37.64
C GLY A 37 7.80 -24.33 -36.54
N VAL A 38 6.73 -23.59 -36.22
CA VAL A 38 5.82 -23.90 -35.11
C VAL A 38 4.49 -24.48 -35.57
N ALA A 39 3.84 -25.25 -34.70
CA ALA A 39 2.48 -25.76 -34.93
C ALA A 39 1.44 -24.63 -35.01
N MET A 40 0.34 -24.86 -35.73
CA MET A 40 -0.74 -23.87 -35.93
C MET A 40 -1.33 -23.33 -34.62
N ALA A 41 -1.48 -24.18 -33.61
CA ALA A 41 -1.96 -23.78 -32.28
C ALA A 41 -1.01 -22.76 -31.61
N THR A 42 0.29 -22.91 -31.80
CA THR A 42 1.31 -21.98 -31.30
C THR A 42 1.26 -20.66 -32.06
N ALA A 43 1.17 -20.70 -33.40
CA ALA A 43 1.03 -19.50 -34.24
C ALA A 43 -0.27 -18.72 -33.92
N THR A 44 -1.36 -19.43 -33.63
CA THR A 44 -2.62 -18.82 -33.20
C THR A 44 -2.46 -18.12 -31.85
N LYS A 45 -1.79 -18.77 -30.88
CA LYS A 45 -1.46 -18.15 -29.59
C LYS A 45 -0.62 -16.89 -29.73
N VAL A 46 0.30 -16.83 -30.69
CA VAL A 46 1.07 -15.60 -31.00
C VAL A 46 0.15 -14.47 -31.45
N ILE A 47 -0.73 -14.72 -32.44
CA ILE A 47 -1.65 -13.70 -32.96
C ILE A 47 -2.66 -13.24 -31.90
N THR A 48 -3.18 -14.17 -31.10
CA THR A 48 -4.05 -13.86 -29.97
C THR A 48 -3.32 -13.00 -28.95
N HIS A 49 -2.07 -13.33 -28.61
CA HIS A 49 -1.26 -12.54 -27.68
C HIS A 49 -1.05 -11.09 -28.17
N LEU A 50 -0.63 -10.91 -29.41
CA LEU A 50 -0.45 -9.57 -30.01
C LEU A 50 -1.77 -8.77 -30.03
N ARG A 51 -2.90 -9.44 -30.19
CA ARG A 51 -4.23 -8.82 -30.17
C ARG A 51 -4.63 -8.42 -28.75
N ASP A 52 -4.37 -9.28 -27.78
CA ASP A 52 -4.64 -9.03 -26.35
C ASP A 52 -3.78 -7.86 -25.84
N GLU A 53 -2.60 -7.65 -26.43
CA GLU A 53 -1.74 -6.49 -26.16
C GLU A 53 -2.16 -5.22 -26.91
N GLY A 54 -3.24 -5.27 -27.69
CA GLY A 54 -3.76 -4.13 -28.44
C GLY A 54 -2.89 -3.71 -29.63
N LEU A 55 -1.80 -4.42 -29.89
CA LEU A 55 -0.86 -4.11 -30.98
C LEU A 55 -1.50 -4.36 -32.36
N VAL A 56 -2.43 -5.31 -32.43
CA VAL A 56 -3.00 -5.77 -33.70
C VAL A 56 -4.50 -6.02 -33.60
N ARG A 57 -5.23 -5.82 -34.71
CA ARG A 57 -6.69 -6.05 -34.80
C ARG A 57 -7.05 -6.78 -36.09
N ALA A 58 -8.14 -7.54 -36.06
CA ALA A 58 -8.67 -8.15 -37.28
C ALA A 58 -9.42 -7.09 -38.12
N LYS A 59 -9.12 -7.03 -39.42
CA LYS A 59 -9.84 -6.20 -40.39
C LYS A 59 -10.50 -7.11 -41.45
N PRO A 60 -11.84 -7.08 -41.60
CA PRO A 60 -12.56 -7.90 -42.58
C PRO A 60 -11.99 -7.74 -43.99
N GLY A 61 -11.81 -8.86 -44.70
CA GLY A 61 -11.23 -8.90 -46.05
C GLY A 61 -9.73 -8.61 -46.15
N VAL A 62 -9.06 -8.25 -45.05
CA VAL A 62 -7.65 -7.83 -45.02
C VAL A 62 -6.78 -8.74 -44.14
N GLY A 63 -7.35 -9.33 -43.10
CA GLY A 63 -6.61 -10.14 -42.12
C GLY A 63 -6.22 -9.31 -40.90
N THR A 64 -5.19 -9.73 -40.17
CA THR A 64 -4.73 -9.02 -38.98
C THR A 64 -3.82 -7.85 -39.37
N VAL A 65 -4.12 -6.66 -38.86
CA VAL A 65 -3.37 -5.43 -39.12
C VAL A 65 -2.94 -4.77 -37.82
N VAL A 66 -1.87 -3.98 -37.84
CA VAL A 66 -1.44 -3.18 -36.69
C VAL A 66 -2.52 -2.16 -36.33
N ALA A 67 -2.82 -2.00 -35.03
CA ALA A 67 -3.82 -1.06 -34.57
C ALA A 67 -3.40 0.40 -34.88
N VAL A 68 -4.34 1.23 -35.32
CA VAL A 68 -4.09 2.67 -35.53
C VAL A 68 -4.11 3.33 -34.17
N GLY A 69 -3.00 3.97 -33.76
CA GLY A 69 -2.77 4.39 -32.38
C GLY A 69 -1.89 3.44 -31.57
N ALA A 70 -1.24 2.45 -32.21
CA ALA A 70 -0.08 1.75 -31.68
C ALA A 70 1.11 2.74 -31.58
N VAL A 71 0.99 3.71 -30.68
CA VAL A 71 2.11 4.47 -30.12
C VAL A 71 3.01 3.43 -29.41
N PRO A 72 4.34 3.60 -29.37
CA PRO A 72 5.22 2.63 -28.72
C PRO A 72 4.70 2.43 -27.30
N ALA A 73 4.21 1.23 -27.00
CA ALA A 73 4.16 0.77 -25.63
C ALA A 73 5.62 0.65 -25.21
N GLY A 74 6.22 1.76 -24.79
CA GLY A 74 7.37 1.72 -23.92
C GLY A 74 7.02 0.70 -22.85
N SER A 75 7.84 -0.35 -22.75
CA SER A 75 7.73 -1.50 -21.86
C SER A 75 6.58 -1.37 -20.86
N ALA A 76 5.58 -2.27 -20.92
CA ALA A 76 4.53 -2.36 -19.91
C ALA A 76 5.11 -1.98 -18.54
N PRO A 77 4.60 -0.91 -17.87
CA PRO A 77 5.27 -0.32 -16.73
C PRO A 77 5.66 -1.43 -15.76
N GLY A 78 6.94 -1.46 -15.40
CA GLY A 78 7.43 -2.48 -14.47
C GLY A 78 6.56 -2.49 -13.22
N ARG A 79 6.48 -3.66 -12.54
CA ARG A 79 5.69 -3.86 -11.32
C ARG A 79 5.81 -2.70 -10.33
N ASP A 80 6.99 -2.09 -10.26
CA ASP A 80 7.32 -0.91 -9.48
C ASP A 80 6.53 0.37 -9.84
N VAL A 81 6.33 0.68 -11.13
CA VAL A 81 5.50 1.81 -11.58
C VAL A 81 4.04 1.57 -11.21
N LEU A 82 3.56 0.35 -11.45
CA LEU A 82 2.19 -0.06 -11.12
C LEU A 82 1.91 0.13 -9.62
N VAL A 83 2.81 -0.34 -8.75
CA VAL A 83 2.69 -0.20 -7.30
C VAL A 83 2.72 1.28 -6.88
N ARG A 84 3.62 2.11 -7.43
CA ARG A 84 3.64 3.55 -7.13
C ARG A 84 2.35 4.26 -7.51
N THR A 85 1.82 3.99 -8.71
CA THR A 85 0.56 4.59 -9.15
C THR A 85 -0.60 4.16 -8.27
N ALA A 86 -0.63 2.90 -7.84
CA ALA A 86 -1.63 2.42 -6.90
C ALA A 86 -1.53 3.11 -5.52
N ILE A 87 -0.32 3.38 -5.02
CA ILE A 87 -0.09 4.20 -3.81
C ILE A 87 -0.64 5.60 -4.01
N THR A 88 -0.36 6.27 -5.13
CA THR A 88 -0.87 7.62 -5.42
C THR A 88 -2.41 7.65 -5.44
N ILE A 89 -3.06 6.64 -6.04
CA ILE A 89 -4.52 6.52 -6.02
C ILE A 89 -5.03 6.33 -4.58
N ALA A 90 -4.42 5.44 -3.82
CA ALA A 90 -4.84 5.16 -2.44
C ALA A 90 -4.60 6.33 -1.48
N ASP A 91 -3.54 7.11 -1.70
CA ASP A 91 -3.27 8.34 -0.94
C ASP A 91 -4.34 9.41 -1.16
N ALA A 92 -4.91 9.46 -2.37
CA ALA A 92 -5.94 10.44 -2.74
C ALA A 92 -7.37 9.97 -2.45
N GLU A 93 -7.68 8.70 -2.72
CA GLU A 93 -9.04 8.15 -2.76
C GLU A 93 -9.29 7.02 -1.75
N GLY A 94 -8.29 6.70 -0.91
CA GLY A 94 -8.32 5.55 0.01
C GLY A 94 -8.29 4.19 -0.71
N LEU A 95 -8.29 3.09 0.05
CA LEU A 95 -8.35 1.74 -0.55
C LEU A 95 -9.67 1.46 -1.24
N THR A 96 -10.74 2.14 -0.85
CA THR A 96 -12.06 2.03 -1.47
C THR A 96 -12.06 2.57 -2.90
N GLY A 97 -11.33 3.65 -3.18
CA GLY A 97 -11.16 4.19 -4.53
C GLY A 97 -10.27 3.32 -5.43
N LEU A 98 -9.36 2.54 -4.84
CA LEU A 98 -8.47 1.67 -5.59
C LEU A 98 -9.19 0.45 -6.18
N SER A 99 -9.21 0.35 -7.50
CA SER A 99 -9.61 -0.86 -8.23
C SER A 99 -8.66 -1.15 -9.38
N MET A 100 -8.60 -2.42 -9.83
CA MET A 100 -7.75 -2.81 -10.97
C MET A 100 -8.08 -2.02 -12.24
N ARG A 101 -9.37 -1.71 -12.44
CA ARG A 101 -9.83 -0.88 -13.55
C ARG A 101 -9.43 0.59 -13.40
N ARG A 102 -9.54 1.16 -12.20
CA ARG A 102 -9.10 2.54 -11.90
C ARG A 102 -7.60 2.69 -12.16
N LEU A 103 -6.80 1.75 -11.68
CA LEU A 103 -5.35 1.69 -11.88
C LEU A 103 -4.99 1.53 -13.36
N ALA A 104 -5.67 0.64 -14.08
CA ALA A 104 -5.48 0.47 -15.51
C ALA A 104 -5.80 1.75 -16.30
N GLY A 105 -6.89 2.44 -15.93
CA GLY A 105 -7.26 3.73 -16.50
C GLY A 105 -6.20 4.81 -16.25
N GLU A 106 -5.69 4.91 -15.02
CA GLU A 106 -4.63 5.87 -14.65
C GLU A 106 -3.34 5.62 -15.45
N LEU A 107 -2.98 4.35 -15.67
CA LEU A 107 -1.82 3.94 -16.45
C LEU A 107 -2.06 3.93 -17.97
N SER A 108 -3.28 4.24 -18.43
CA SER A 108 -3.70 4.10 -19.84
C SER A 108 -3.43 2.71 -20.43
N MET A 109 -3.65 1.66 -19.63
CA MET A 109 -3.41 0.26 -20.00
C MET A 109 -4.69 -0.56 -20.00
N PRO A 110 -4.74 -1.68 -20.76
CA PRO A 110 -5.78 -2.68 -20.58
C PRO A 110 -5.69 -3.33 -19.18
N THR A 111 -6.82 -3.54 -18.51
CA THR A 111 -6.86 -4.16 -17.17
C THR A 111 -6.17 -5.53 -17.13
N MET A 112 -6.26 -6.31 -18.22
CA MET A 112 -5.59 -7.62 -18.35
C MET A 112 -4.07 -7.53 -18.25
N SER A 113 -3.47 -6.39 -18.59
CA SER A 113 -2.03 -6.17 -18.45
C SER A 113 -1.62 -5.97 -16.99
N ILE A 114 -2.48 -5.39 -16.15
CA ILE A 114 -2.23 -5.26 -14.71
C ILE A 114 -2.13 -6.65 -14.07
N TYR A 115 -3.01 -7.57 -14.45
CA TYR A 115 -3.03 -8.95 -13.95
C TYR A 115 -1.80 -9.78 -14.34
N LYS A 116 -0.97 -9.32 -15.29
CA LYS A 116 0.33 -9.95 -15.59
C LYS A 116 1.37 -9.69 -14.48
N HIS A 117 1.18 -8.65 -13.66
CA HIS A 117 2.13 -8.19 -12.64
C HIS A 117 1.68 -8.48 -11.21
N VAL A 118 0.38 -8.56 -10.99
CA VAL A 118 -0.27 -8.83 -9.69
C VAL A 118 -1.51 -9.70 -9.92
N ALA A 119 -1.70 -10.75 -9.13
CA ALA A 119 -2.80 -11.69 -9.29
C ALA A 119 -4.16 -11.08 -8.94
N ASP A 120 -4.20 -10.26 -7.88
CA ASP A 120 -5.42 -9.65 -7.36
C ASP A 120 -5.14 -8.33 -6.63
N LYS A 121 -6.19 -7.72 -6.07
CA LYS A 121 -6.09 -6.44 -5.34
C LYS A 121 -5.34 -6.64 -4.02
N GLU A 122 -5.49 -7.79 -3.38
CA GLU A 122 -4.86 -8.14 -2.12
C GLU A 122 -3.33 -8.22 -2.28
N GLU A 123 -2.83 -8.88 -3.32
CA GLU A 123 -1.41 -8.90 -3.67
C GLU A 123 -0.91 -7.49 -3.98
N LEU A 124 -1.67 -6.69 -4.72
CA LEU A 124 -1.32 -5.31 -5.00
C LEU A 124 -1.16 -4.50 -3.70
N VAL A 125 -2.12 -4.59 -2.78
CA VAL A 125 -2.08 -3.89 -1.49
C VAL A 125 -0.89 -4.35 -0.65
N LEU A 126 -0.56 -5.65 -0.66
CA LEU A 126 0.63 -6.18 0.02
C LEU A 126 1.92 -5.56 -0.55
N LEU A 127 2.03 -5.44 -1.87
CA LEU A 127 3.18 -4.81 -2.52
C LEU A 127 3.27 -3.31 -2.25
N MET A 128 2.12 -2.62 -2.23
CA MET A 128 2.06 -1.20 -1.85
C MET A 128 2.55 -1.01 -0.42
N MET A 129 2.07 -1.81 0.51
CA MET A 129 2.50 -1.79 1.91
C MET A 129 4.00 -2.04 2.02
N ASP A 130 4.52 -3.13 1.44
CA ASP A 130 5.95 -3.46 1.50
C ASP A 130 6.81 -2.38 0.85
N LYS A 131 6.33 -1.74 -0.24
CA LYS A 131 7.01 -0.61 -0.89
C LYS A 131 7.10 0.62 0.02
N VAL A 132 6.04 0.95 0.75
CA VAL A 132 6.04 2.06 1.72
C VAL A 132 7.01 1.75 2.86
N MET A 133 6.99 0.52 3.39
CA MET A 133 7.93 0.09 4.43
C MET A 133 9.39 0.12 3.93
N ALA A 134 9.65 -0.33 2.70
CA ALA A 134 10.98 -0.29 2.09
C ALA A 134 11.54 1.13 1.94
N ALA A 135 10.68 2.12 1.67
CA ALA A 135 11.08 3.52 1.56
C ALA A 135 11.37 4.18 2.93
N ASN A 136 10.98 3.53 4.03
CA ASN A 136 11.07 4.06 5.38
C ASN A 136 11.70 3.00 6.32
N PRO A 137 12.95 2.58 6.07
CA PRO A 137 13.59 1.56 6.89
C PRO A 137 13.75 2.05 8.35
N PRO A 138 13.87 1.13 9.32
CA PRO A 138 14.17 1.50 10.71
C PRO A 138 15.40 2.40 10.80
N PRO A 139 15.47 3.34 11.78
CA PRO A 139 16.52 4.35 11.84
C PRO A 139 17.93 3.74 11.80
N PRO A 140 18.70 3.88 10.69
CA PRO A 140 19.90 3.08 10.44
C PRO A 140 21.11 3.47 11.31
N GLY A 141 21.00 4.55 12.08
CA GLY A 141 22.02 5.06 12.98
C GLY A 141 21.62 5.07 14.45
N MET A 142 20.58 4.31 14.83
CA MET A 142 20.16 4.16 16.23
C MET A 142 20.34 2.73 16.73
N SER A 143 20.72 2.58 18.00
CA SER A 143 20.98 1.27 18.64
C SER A 143 20.77 1.38 20.15
N ALA A 144 20.29 0.30 20.77
CA ALA A 144 20.01 0.28 22.20
C ALA A 144 21.25 0.59 23.06
N GLU A 145 22.46 0.18 22.63
CA GLU A 145 23.68 0.41 23.40
C GLU A 145 24.09 1.89 23.43
N ARG A 146 23.83 2.64 22.36
CA ARG A 146 24.24 4.06 22.23
C ARG A 146 23.14 5.00 22.70
N ASP A 147 21.91 4.76 22.27
CA ASP A 147 20.80 5.71 22.40
C ASP A 147 19.80 5.30 23.50
N GLY A 148 19.90 4.06 23.98
CA GLY A 148 18.93 3.45 24.88
C GLY A 148 17.76 2.83 24.14
N TRP A 149 17.30 1.68 24.64
CA TRP A 149 16.18 0.92 24.07
C TRP A 149 14.92 1.79 23.88
N ARG A 150 14.61 2.63 24.87
CA ARG A 150 13.41 3.49 24.88
C ARG A 150 13.42 4.47 23.72
N ALA A 151 14.53 5.18 23.53
CA ALA A 151 14.67 6.15 22.44
C ALA A 151 14.58 5.47 21.07
N CYS A 152 15.14 4.27 20.92
CA CYS A 152 15.03 3.47 19.70
C CYS A 152 13.55 3.14 19.39
N VAL A 153 12.83 2.56 20.35
CA VAL A 153 11.42 2.18 20.16
C VAL A 153 10.55 3.41 19.87
N GLU A 154 10.78 4.52 20.57
CA GLU A 154 10.09 5.80 20.30
C GLU A 154 10.36 6.32 18.88
N ALA A 155 11.61 6.27 18.42
CA ALA A 155 11.97 6.73 17.09
C ALA A 155 11.28 5.91 16.00
N LEU A 156 11.20 4.58 16.16
CA LEU A 156 10.50 3.74 15.21
C LEU A 156 8.97 3.95 15.27
N ALA A 157 8.39 4.13 16.47
CA ALA A 157 6.98 4.43 16.61
C ALA A 157 6.60 5.76 15.93
N ARG A 158 7.45 6.80 16.07
CA ARG A 158 7.27 8.09 15.37
C ARG A 158 7.43 7.96 13.86
N LEU A 159 8.37 7.13 13.39
CA LEU A 159 8.50 6.82 11.96
C LEU A 159 7.23 6.17 11.43
N GLN A 160 6.72 5.13 12.11
CA GLN A 160 5.46 4.46 11.75
C GLN A 160 4.28 5.41 11.74
N TRP A 161 4.16 6.26 12.76
CA TRP A 161 3.13 7.29 12.81
C TRP A 161 3.20 8.24 11.60
N SER A 162 4.39 8.71 11.24
CA SER A 162 4.58 9.59 10.08
C SER A 162 4.18 8.92 8.76
N MET A 163 4.43 7.60 8.63
CA MET A 163 4.00 6.82 7.46
C MET A 163 2.48 6.74 7.40
N TYR A 164 1.82 6.42 8.51
CA TYR A 164 0.36 6.33 8.54
C TYR A 164 -0.32 7.67 8.27
N ARG A 165 0.24 8.78 8.75
CA ARG A 165 -0.25 10.12 8.42
C ARG A 165 -0.11 10.49 6.95
N ARG A 166 0.98 10.03 6.30
CA ARG A 166 1.20 10.25 4.87
C ARG A 166 0.33 9.34 3.99
N HIS A 167 0.12 8.11 4.44
CA HIS A 167 -0.58 7.05 3.74
C HIS A 167 -1.70 6.51 4.65
N THR A 168 -2.82 7.24 4.76
CA THR A 168 -3.91 6.94 5.73
C THR A 168 -4.49 5.55 5.56
N TRP A 169 -4.48 5.02 4.34
CA TRP A 169 -4.89 3.64 4.02
C TRP A 169 -3.99 2.55 4.62
N LEU A 170 -2.74 2.86 4.95
CA LEU A 170 -1.72 1.87 5.33
C LEU A 170 -2.07 1.16 6.64
N ALA A 171 -2.67 1.86 7.60
CA ALA A 171 -3.04 1.29 8.89
C ALA A 171 -4.06 0.15 8.73
N GLN A 172 -5.01 0.28 7.80
CA GLN A 172 -5.99 -0.75 7.48
C GLN A 172 -5.36 -1.95 6.75
N ALA A 173 -4.36 -1.71 5.90
CA ALA A 173 -3.68 -2.76 5.13
C ALA A 173 -2.78 -3.68 5.98
N VAL A 174 -2.18 -3.15 7.05
CA VAL A 174 -1.33 -3.93 7.95
C VAL A 174 -2.17 -4.94 8.76
N SER A 175 -1.73 -6.19 8.82
CA SER A 175 -2.33 -7.25 9.65
C SER A 175 -1.26 -7.93 10.49
N PHE A 176 -1.50 -8.05 11.80
CA PHE A 176 -0.67 -8.81 12.74
C PHE A 176 -1.20 -10.22 13.01
N THR A 177 -2.42 -10.53 12.56
CA THR A 177 -3.09 -11.82 12.79
C THR A 177 -2.95 -12.78 11.61
N ARG A 178 -2.55 -12.29 10.44
CA ARG A 178 -2.23 -13.09 9.26
C ARG A 178 -0.77 -12.83 8.89
N PRO A 179 0.07 -13.87 8.77
CA PRO A 179 1.45 -13.69 8.33
C PRO A 179 1.48 -13.03 6.95
N LEU A 180 1.84 -11.75 6.92
CA LEU A 180 2.12 -11.04 5.67
C LEU A 180 3.58 -11.34 5.32
N LEU A 181 3.84 -11.97 4.18
CA LEU A 181 5.20 -12.13 3.65
C LEU A 181 5.70 -10.78 3.09
N ALA A 182 5.93 -9.83 4.00
CA ALA A 182 6.39 -8.48 3.71
C ALA A 182 7.74 -8.24 4.43
N PRO A 183 8.88 -8.49 3.76
CA PRO A 183 10.20 -8.45 4.38
C PRO A 183 10.51 -7.13 5.08
N HIS A 184 10.08 -6.01 4.51
CA HIS A 184 10.37 -4.69 5.09
C HIS A 184 9.50 -4.44 6.33
N ALA A 185 8.26 -4.95 6.38
CA ALA A 185 7.47 -4.89 7.61
C ALA A 185 8.08 -5.76 8.72
N MET A 186 8.56 -6.96 8.37
CA MET A 186 9.25 -7.85 9.30
C MET A 186 10.52 -7.19 9.85
N ALA A 187 11.24 -6.41 9.04
CA ALA A 187 12.43 -5.69 9.48
C ALA A 187 12.15 -4.66 10.59
N HIS A 188 10.95 -4.04 10.62
CA HIS A 188 10.57 -3.12 11.71
C HIS A 188 10.35 -3.87 13.03
N THR A 189 9.69 -5.03 12.96
CA THR A 189 9.51 -5.91 14.13
C THR A 189 10.85 -6.41 14.65
N GLU A 190 11.69 -6.95 13.78
CA GLU A 190 13.04 -7.43 14.11
C GLU A 190 13.88 -6.33 14.77
N TRP A 191 13.86 -5.12 14.20
CA TRP A 191 14.60 -3.99 14.76
C TRP A 191 14.10 -3.60 16.16
N THR A 192 12.78 -3.67 16.40
CA THR A 192 12.19 -3.42 17.72
C THR A 192 12.61 -4.49 18.72
N MET A 193 12.58 -5.76 18.31
CA MET A 193 13.04 -6.87 19.15
C MET A 193 14.51 -6.68 19.53
N ARG A 194 15.38 -6.34 18.58
CA ARG A 194 16.78 -6.00 18.85
C ARG A 194 16.93 -4.81 19.82
N ALA A 195 16.09 -3.78 19.68
CA ALA A 195 16.13 -2.66 20.61
C ALA A 195 15.76 -3.09 22.05
N LEU A 196 14.89 -4.09 22.20
CA LEU A 196 14.45 -4.65 23.49
C LEU A 196 15.39 -5.75 24.02
N GLU A 197 16.46 -6.08 23.31
CA GLU A 197 17.44 -7.07 23.76
C GLU A 197 18.13 -6.61 25.05
N GLY A 198 18.44 -7.55 25.95
CA GLY A 198 19.08 -7.24 27.23
C GLY A 198 18.14 -6.71 28.33
N LEU A 199 16.84 -6.62 28.07
CA LEU A 199 15.83 -6.24 29.08
C LEU A 199 15.37 -7.40 29.99
N GLY A 200 15.89 -8.61 29.79
CA GLY A 200 15.51 -9.79 30.57
C GLY A 200 14.14 -10.40 30.21
N LEU A 201 13.56 -9.97 29.08
CA LEU A 201 12.34 -10.55 28.52
C LEU A 201 12.65 -11.91 27.87
N ASP A 202 11.76 -12.89 28.05
CA ASP A 202 11.80 -14.09 27.23
C ASP A 202 11.42 -13.79 25.76
N HIS A 203 11.68 -14.74 24.85
CA HIS A 203 11.43 -14.55 23.41
C HIS A 203 9.97 -14.21 23.09
N ASN A 204 9.01 -14.76 23.83
CA ASN A 204 7.59 -14.51 23.59
C ASN A 204 7.21 -13.12 24.09
N ALA A 205 7.64 -12.74 25.29
CA ALA A 205 7.45 -11.42 25.86
C ALA A 205 8.10 -10.33 24.99
N GLN A 206 9.29 -10.57 24.44
CA GLN A 206 9.98 -9.64 23.53
C GLN A 206 9.19 -9.44 22.23
N PHE A 207 8.71 -10.52 21.61
CA PHE A 207 7.87 -10.44 20.41
C PHE A 207 6.54 -9.74 20.70
N CYS A 208 5.86 -10.13 21.78
CA CYS A 208 4.61 -9.51 22.21
C CYS A 208 4.79 -8.01 22.48
N ALA A 209 5.87 -7.61 23.15
CA ALA A 209 6.19 -6.20 23.39
C ALA A 209 6.37 -5.43 22.08
N ALA A 210 7.17 -5.95 21.14
CA ALA A 210 7.40 -5.33 19.84
C ALA A 210 6.09 -5.15 19.05
N VAL A 211 5.28 -6.21 18.96
CA VAL A 211 3.99 -6.17 18.27
C VAL A 211 2.99 -5.28 18.99
N THR A 212 3.01 -5.21 20.32
CA THR A 212 2.09 -4.37 21.11
C THR A 212 2.34 -2.89 20.83
N VAL A 213 3.60 -2.46 20.81
CA VAL A 213 3.96 -1.08 20.45
C VAL A 213 3.52 -0.78 19.02
N ALA A 214 3.86 -1.62 18.04
CA ALA A 214 3.47 -1.41 16.65
C ALA A 214 1.93 -1.42 16.46
N ASN A 215 1.22 -2.29 17.16
CA ASN A 215 -0.24 -2.38 17.12
C ASN A 215 -0.90 -1.18 17.79
N TYR A 216 -0.30 -0.60 18.83
CA TYR A 216 -0.78 0.63 19.43
C TYR A 216 -0.68 1.80 18.43
N VAL A 217 0.47 2.00 17.79
CA VAL A 217 0.63 3.03 16.74
C VAL A 217 -0.38 2.81 15.60
N ARG A 218 -0.48 1.58 15.11
CA ARG A 218 -1.46 1.20 14.07
C ARG A 218 -2.90 1.45 14.53
N GLY A 219 -3.25 1.07 15.74
CA GLY A 219 -4.59 1.17 16.30
C GLY A 219 -5.04 2.61 16.55
N THR A 220 -4.10 3.52 16.81
CA THR A 220 -4.38 4.97 16.78
C THR A 220 -4.56 5.45 15.34
N ALA A 221 -3.72 4.96 14.42
CA ALA A 221 -3.71 5.38 13.03
C ALA A 221 -4.90 4.94 12.18
N VAL A 222 -5.62 3.87 12.52
CA VAL A 222 -6.82 3.45 11.75
C VAL A 222 -7.90 4.53 11.70
N ASN A 223 -7.91 5.45 12.66
CA ASN A 223 -8.88 6.56 12.72
C ASN A 223 -8.57 7.68 11.71
N LEU A 224 -7.33 7.76 11.20
CA LEU A 224 -6.90 8.84 10.29
C LEU A 224 -7.66 8.84 8.96
N GLU A 225 -7.99 7.67 8.41
CA GLU A 225 -8.74 7.59 7.15
C GLU A 225 -10.21 8.01 7.34
N GLU A 226 -10.81 7.66 8.48
CA GLU A 226 -12.18 8.06 8.81
C GLU A 226 -12.27 9.58 9.04
N GLU A 227 -11.29 10.15 9.74
CA GLU A 227 -11.15 11.59 9.96
C GLU A 227 -11.02 12.34 8.63
N ALA A 228 -10.06 11.94 7.78
CA ALA A 228 -9.86 12.55 6.46
C ALA A 228 -11.12 12.46 5.57
N ARG A 229 -11.87 11.35 5.65
CA ARG A 229 -13.13 11.20 4.91
C ARG A 229 -14.23 12.10 5.47
N ALA A 230 -14.37 12.18 6.79
CA ALA A 230 -15.36 13.03 7.43
C ALA A 230 -15.12 14.51 7.10
N GLU A 231 -13.87 14.95 7.05
CA GLU A 231 -13.50 16.30 6.60
C GLU A 231 -13.87 16.54 5.13
N GLN A 232 -13.58 15.58 4.24
CA GLN A 232 -13.94 15.69 2.81
C GLN A 232 -15.45 15.76 2.58
N GLU A 233 -16.24 14.97 3.31
CA GLU A 233 -17.70 14.91 3.17
C GLU A 233 -18.40 16.12 3.80
N SER A 234 -17.94 16.55 4.98
CA SER A 234 -18.56 17.65 5.72
C SER A 234 -18.03 19.04 5.33
N GLY A 235 -16.82 19.11 4.77
CA GLY A 235 -16.08 20.35 4.50
C GLY A 235 -15.60 21.08 5.75
N LEU A 236 -15.71 20.45 6.93
CA LEU A 236 -15.32 21.02 8.22
C LEU A 236 -14.09 20.28 8.74
N ASP A 237 -13.10 21.03 9.22
CA ASP A 237 -12.04 20.45 10.05
C ASP A 237 -12.59 20.01 11.42
N ASP A 238 -11.82 19.20 12.14
CA ASP A 238 -12.19 18.68 13.45
C ASP A 238 -12.63 19.75 14.46
N GLN A 239 -11.96 20.90 14.48
CA GLN A 239 -12.28 21.99 15.39
C GLN A 239 -13.62 22.65 15.02
N GLN A 240 -13.87 22.84 13.72
CA GLN A 240 -15.12 23.37 13.20
C GLN A 240 -16.27 22.38 13.45
N TRP A 241 -16.04 21.09 13.24
CA TRP A 241 -17.01 20.04 13.54
C TRP A 241 -17.39 20.02 15.02
N MET A 242 -16.40 20.08 15.92
CA MET A 242 -16.63 20.13 17.37
C MET A 242 -17.40 21.39 17.80
N ARG A 243 -17.10 22.56 17.19
CA ARG A 243 -17.88 23.80 17.41
C ARG A 243 -19.32 23.63 16.93
N ALA A 244 -19.54 23.01 15.77
CA ALA A 244 -20.88 22.77 15.24
C ALA A 244 -21.71 21.81 16.13
N GLN A 245 -21.06 20.87 16.83
CA GLN A 245 -21.73 19.95 17.76
C GLN A 245 -21.85 20.48 19.20
N GLN A 246 -21.31 21.66 19.51
CA GLN A 246 -21.21 22.18 20.88
C GLN A 246 -22.57 22.23 21.61
N GLN A 247 -23.64 22.64 20.94
CA GLN A 247 -24.98 22.71 21.54
C GLN A 247 -25.55 21.32 21.85
N ARG A 248 -25.35 20.34 20.96
CA ARG A 248 -25.80 18.96 21.18
C ARG A 248 -25.02 18.32 22.33
N MET A 249 -23.70 18.54 22.37
CA MET A 249 -22.84 18.08 23.46
C MET A 249 -23.28 18.70 24.80
N ALA A 250 -23.53 20.01 24.84
CA ALA A 250 -24.02 20.69 26.04
C ALA A 250 -25.35 20.11 26.54
N ALA A 251 -26.29 19.79 25.64
CA ALA A 251 -27.55 19.17 26.02
C ALA A 251 -27.36 17.77 26.64
N VAL A 252 -26.42 16.96 26.13
CA VAL A 252 -26.08 15.65 26.71
C VAL A 252 -25.43 15.82 28.09
N LEU A 253 -24.49 16.75 28.24
CA LEU A 253 -23.81 16.99 29.51
C LEU A 253 -24.75 17.56 30.58
N ALA A 254 -25.73 18.39 30.19
CA ALA A 254 -26.75 18.95 31.09
C ALA A 254 -27.64 17.88 31.75
N THR A 255 -27.65 16.63 31.24
CA THR A 255 -28.35 15.51 31.90
C THR A 255 -27.72 15.10 33.24
N GLY A 256 -26.49 15.56 33.54
CA GLY A 256 -25.76 15.23 34.76
C GLY A 256 -25.24 13.79 34.82
N LYS A 257 -25.48 12.96 33.79
CA LYS A 257 -25.11 11.53 33.77
C LYS A 257 -23.65 11.27 33.43
N LEU A 258 -22.93 12.28 32.91
CA LEU A 258 -21.54 12.17 32.46
C LEU A 258 -20.62 13.18 33.18
N PRO A 259 -20.53 13.16 34.52
CA PRO A 259 -19.85 14.21 35.28
C PRO A 259 -18.35 14.30 34.99
N LEU A 260 -17.67 13.17 34.74
CA LEU A 260 -16.25 13.17 34.39
C LEU A 260 -16.00 13.73 32.98
N MET A 261 -16.87 13.41 32.02
CA MET A 261 -16.78 13.93 30.67
C MET A 261 -17.09 15.44 30.64
N ALA A 262 -18.07 15.89 31.44
CA ALA A 262 -18.37 17.31 31.58
C ALA A 262 -17.17 18.10 32.13
N ARG A 263 -16.47 17.56 33.13
CA ARG A 263 -15.24 18.16 33.66
C ARG A 263 -14.14 18.27 32.60
N PHE A 264 -13.91 17.20 31.82
CA PHE A 264 -12.91 17.20 30.77
C PHE A 264 -13.23 18.20 29.65
N ILE A 265 -14.47 18.17 29.14
CA ILE A 265 -14.89 19.04 28.04
C ILE A 265 -14.84 20.52 28.43
N SER A 266 -15.07 20.84 29.70
CA SER A 266 -15.06 22.22 30.21
C SER A 266 -13.67 22.72 30.61
N ALA A 267 -12.63 21.88 30.54
CA ALA A 267 -11.26 22.27 30.88
C ALA A 267 -10.66 23.17 29.78
N GLU A 268 -10.01 24.26 30.19
CA GLU A 268 -9.38 25.23 29.27
C GLU A 268 -8.15 24.65 28.56
N ASP A 269 -7.46 23.70 29.18
CA ASP A 269 -6.24 23.04 28.69
C ASP A 269 -6.51 21.72 27.95
N ARG A 270 -7.77 21.46 27.57
CA ARG A 270 -8.13 20.23 26.85
C ARG A 270 -7.36 20.14 25.52
N ALA A 271 -6.56 19.11 25.37
CA ALA A 271 -5.85 18.78 24.14
C ALA A 271 -6.09 17.29 23.84
N PHE A 272 -7.10 17.01 23.02
CA PHE A 272 -7.35 15.67 22.50
C PHE A 272 -7.32 15.72 20.99
N ASP A 273 -6.26 15.13 20.44
CA ASP A 273 -6.09 14.79 19.04
C ASP A 273 -5.35 13.45 18.98
N LEU A 274 -5.16 12.91 17.77
CA LEU A 274 -4.51 11.62 17.63
C LEU A 274 -3.01 11.67 17.98
N ASP A 275 -2.35 12.83 17.84
CA ASP A 275 -0.95 13.01 18.22
C ASP A 275 -0.78 12.95 19.75
N THR A 276 -1.63 13.66 20.51
CA THR A 276 -1.62 13.62 21.98
C THR A 276 -2.02 12.25 22.52
N LEU A 277 -2.98 11.58 21.87
CA LEU A 277 -3.35 10.21 22.21
C LEU A 277 -2.16 9.28 22.02
N LEU A 278 -1.52 9.29 20.85
CA LEU A 278 -0.35 8.47 20.53
C LEU A 278 0.78 8.68 21.55
N ASP A 279 1.18 9.93 21.78
CA ASP A 279 2.29 10.23 22.68
C ASP A 279 1.95 9.77 24.11
N PHE A 280 0.73 10.00 24.59
CA PHE A 280 0.32 9.57 25.92
C PHE A 280 0.41 8.04 26.09
N GLY A 281 -0.21 7.27 25.19
CA GLY A 281 -0.22 5.82 25.35
C GLY A 281 1.12 5.15 25.03
N LEU A 282 1.90 5.69 24.08
CA LEU A 282 3.25 5.20 23.82
C LEU A 282 4.12 5.33 25.08
N GLN A 283 4.09 6.48 25.76
CA GLN A 283 4.83 6.67 26.99
C GLN A 283 4.39 5.68 28.09
N ARG A 284 3.08 5.43 28.24
CA ARG A 284 2.57 4.44 29.21
C ARG A 284 3.00 3.01 28.89
N LEU A 285 3.00 2.63 27.62
CA LEU A 285 3.46 1.31 27.20
C LEU A 285 4.94 1.10 27.51
N LEU A 286 5.77 2.11 27.20
CA LEU A 286 7.21 2.04 27.47
C LEU A 286 7.52 2.05 28.97
N ASP A 287 6.81 2.85 29.76
CA ASP A 287 6.93 2.83 31.22
C ASP A 287 6.60 1.43 31.80
N GLY A 288 5.60 0.74 31.23
CA GLY A 288 5.24 -0.62 31.63
C GLY A 288 6.33 -1.67 31.31
N LEU A 289 7.01 -1.52 30.18
CA LEU A 289 8.16 -2.37 29.82
C LEU A 289 9.34 -2.14 30.77
N ASP A 290 9.56 -0.90 31.21
CA ASP A 290 10.61 -0.55 32.16
C ASP A 290 10.32 -1.12 33.57
N GLN A 291 9.05 -1.18 33.99
CA GLN A 291 8.65 -1.79 35.27
C GLN A 291 8.74 -3.33 35.25
N THR A 292 8.52 -3.96 34.10
CA THR A 292 8.67 -5.41 33.93
C THR A 292 10.12 -5.85 34.18
N ARG A 293 11.10 -4.97 33.97
CA ARG A 293 12.51 -5.18 34.34
C ARG A 293 12.75 -5.29 35.85
N ALA A 294 11.92 -4.62 36.67
CA ALA A 294 12.10 -4.52 38.11
C ALA A 294 11.49 -5.71 38.88
N THR A 295 10.69 -6.55 38.21
CA THR A 295 10.02 -7.69 38.83
C THR A 295 10.43 -8.97 38.09
N PRO A 296 11.40 -9.76 38.61
CA PRO A 296 11.69 -11.05 38.02
C PRO A 296 10.51 -12.02 38.23
N PRO A 297 10.34 -13.03 37.35
CA PRO A 297 9.31 -14.05 37.50
C PRO A 297 9.48 -14.90 38.77
#